data_AF-G9YIX9-F1
#
_entry.id   AF-G9YIX9-F1
#
_cell.length_a   1.000
_cell.length_b   1.000
_cell.length_c   1.000
_cell.angle_alpha   90.00
_cell.angle_beta   90.00
_cell.angle_gamma   90.00
#
_symmetry.space_group_name_H-M   'P 1'
#
loop_
_entity.id
_entity.type
_entity.pdbx_description
1 polymer ?
#
loop_
_entity_poly.entity_id
_entity_poly.type
_entity_poly.pdbx_seq_one_letter_code
_entity_poly.pdbx_strand_id
1 'polypeptide(L)'
;MTKGNQNIILATKQGMAICFSETDVRPMGRNTRGVRGISLAKDDIVIGADILAPDSQVLTVSEEGFGKRNNVDAYKVQFRGGKGVKNFKITEKTGVIVGVEVVRDTQELILITSNGIVIRTDIESIGIKKGRNTSGVKIQKLEENDKVAALDTISAHGQR
;
A
#
# COMPACT_ATOMS: atom_id res chain seq x y z
N MET A 1 -7.46 5.21 -14.60
CA MET A 1 -8.60 6.10 -14.30
C MET A 1 -9.72 5.29 -13.68
N THR A 2 -10.55 5.92 -12.83
CA THR A 2 -11.69 5.25 -12.18
C THR A 2 -12.94 5.22 -13.08
N LYS A 3 -13.96 4.45 -12.70
CA LYS A 3 -15.16 4.16 -13.52
C LYS A 3 -16.51 4.67 -12.94
N GLY A 4 -16.50 5.42 -11.84
CA GLY A 4 -17.70 5.98 -11.20
C GLY A 4 -18.42 5.07 -10.20
N ASN A 5 -17.89 3.89 -9.88
CA ASN A 5 -18.42 2.95 -8.87
C ASN A 5 -17.31 2.08 -8.25
N GLN A 6 -16.18 2.68 -7.92
CA GLN A 6 -15.01 1.99 -7.38
C GLN A 6 -14.62 2.52 -6.00
N ASN A 7 -14.09 1.62 -5.19
CA ASN A 7 -13.52 1.99 -3.90
C ASN A 7 -12.07 2.41 -4.08
N ILE A 8 -11.69 3.49 -3.40
CA ILE A 8 -10.35 4.03 -3.39
C ILE A 8 -9.72 3.72 -2.04
N ILE A 9 -8.53 3.14 -2.05
CA ILE A 9 -7.71 2.99 -0.85
C ILE A 9 -6.61 4.04 -0.85
N LEU A 10 -6.43 4.70 0.29
CA LEU A 10 -5.25 5.52 0.57
C LEU A 10 -4.53 4.95 1.78
N ALA A 11 -3.21 4.97 1.75
CA ALA A 11 -2.37 4.52 2.85
C ALA A 11 -1.30 5.53 3.22
N THR A 12 -0.86 5.49 4.48
CA THR A 12 0.05 6.47 5.05
C THR A 12 1.33 5.84 5.56
N LYS A 13 2.39 6.65 5.64
CA LYS A 13 3.72 6.29 6.14
C LYS A 13 3.66 5.71 7.56
N GLN A 14 2.77 6.23 8.41
CA GLN A 14 2.57 5.76 9.79
C GLN A 14 1.62 4.55 9.91
N GLY A 15 1.38 3.84 8.81
CA GLY A 15 0.68 2.55 8.81
C GLY A 15 -0.84 2.67 8.99
N MET A 16 -1.43 3.80 8.57
CA MET A 16 -2.88 3.96 8.47
C MET A 16 -3.35 3.70 7.03
N ALA A 17 -4.60 3.28 6.88
CA ALA A 17 -5.27 3.27 5.58
C ALA A 17 -6.76 3.61 5.70
N ILE A 18 -7.31 4.24 4.67
CA ILE A 18 -8.74 4.48 4.52
C ILE A 18 -9.21 3.92 3.19
N CYS A 19 -10.40 3.35 3.18
CA CYS A 19 -11.11 2.92 1.97
C CYS A 19 -12.40 3.72 1.90
N PHE A 20 -12.68 4.41 0.80
CA PHE A 20 -13.92 5.18 0.60
C PHE A 20 -14.42 5.03 -0.84
N SER A 21 -15.72 5.26 -1.05
CA SER A 21 -16.30 5.21 -2.39
C SER A 21 -15.85 6.42 -3.21
N GLU A 22 -15.46 6.23 -4.48
CA GLU A 22 -15.12 7.35 -5.35
C GLU A 22 -16.28 8.35 -5.53
N THR A 23 -17.54 7.89 -5.34
CA THR A 23 -18.73 8.75 -5.39
C THR A 23 -18.76 9.82 -4.31
N ASP A 24 -17.97 9.67 -3.24
CA ASP A 24 -17.78 10.69 -2.20
C ASP A 24 -16.92 11.87 -2.68
N VAL A 25 -16.32 11.74 -3.87
CA VAL A 25 -15.53 12.76 -4.54
C VAL A 25 -16.31 13.28 -5.74
N ARG A 26 -16.75 14.53 -5.65
CA ARG A 26 -17.36 15.20 -6.79
C ARG A 26 -16.35 15.36 -7.94
N PRO A 27 -16.78 15.22 -9.22
CA PRO A 27 -15.95 15.59 -10.36
C PRO A 27 -15.51 17.06 -10.27
N MET A 28 -14.25 17.32 -10.60
CA MET A 28 -13.67 18.67 -10.61
C MET A 28 -12.76 18.85 -11.82
N GLY A 29 -12.62 20.09 -12.29
CA GLY A 29 -11.68 20.44 -13.37
C GLY A 29 -10.22 20.27 -12.94
N ARG A 30 -9.30 20.25 -13.91
CA ARG A 30 -7.85 20.01 -13.68
C ARG A 30 -7.20 21.06 -12.77
N ASN A 31 -7.64 22.31 -12.84
CA ASN A 31 -7.09 23.43 -12.06
C ASN A 31 -7.81 23.59 -10.71
N THR A 32 -7.66 22.60 -9.83
CA THR A 32 -8.26 22.59 -8.48
C THR A 32 -7.25 22.15 -7.42
N ARG A 33 -7.55 22.38 -6.14
CA ARG A 33 -6.75 21.92 -5.00
C ARG A 33 -7.08 20.48 -4.56
N GLY A 34 -8.10 19.87 -5.15
CA GLY A 34 -8.60 18.56 -4.75
C GLY A 34 -9.48 18.61 -3.51
N VAL A 35 -9.83 17.43 -2.98
CA VAL A 35 -10.55 17.26 -1.71
C VAL A 35 -9.76 16.33 -0.80
N ARG A 36 -9.98 16.43 0.52
CA ARG A 36 -9.31 15.58 1.49
C ARG A 36 -9.74 14.12 1.35
N GLY A 37 -8.81 13.20 1.09
CA GLY A 37 -9.07 11.75 1.08
C GLY A 37 -8.96 11.11 2.46
N ILE A 38 -7.88 11.41 3.19
CA ILE A 38 -7.59 10.92 4.54
C ILE A 38 -7.16 12.10 5.44
N SER A 39 -7.51 12.04 6.73
CA SER A 39 -6.98 12.96 7.74
C SER A 39 -5.68 12.41 8.30
N LEU A 40 -4.60 13.19 8.21
CA LEU A 40 -3.26 12.78 8.60
C LEU A 40 -2.97 13.17 10.06
N ALA A 41 -2.22 12.32 10.76
CA ALA A 41 -1.58 12.69 12.01
C ALA A 41 -0.40 13.64 11.72
N LYS A 42 0.16 14.24 12.79
CA LYS A 42 1.39 15.03 12.68
C LYS A 42 2.50 14.17 12.08
N ASP A 43 3.24 14.73 11.13
CA ASP A 43 4.39 14.10 10.44
C ASP A 43 4.04 12.80 9.66
N ASP A 44 2.75 12.57 9.40
CA ASP A 44 2.28 11.49 8.53
C ASP A 44 2.05 12.01 7.10
N ILE A 45 2.26 11.15 6.12
CA ILE A 45 2.11 11.47 4.70
C ILE A 45 1.42 10.31 3.99
N VAL A 46 0.68 10.62 2.93
CA VAL A 46 0.14 9.59 2.03
C VAL A 46 1.29 9.02 1.19
N ILE A 47 1.40 7.69 1.17
CA ILE A 47 2.46 6.95 0.46
C ILE A 47 1.91 5.97 -0.58
N GLY A 48 0.58 5.79 -0.62
CA GLY A 48 -0.06 4.92 -1.61
C GLY A 48 -1.51 5.34 -1.81
N ALA A 49 -1.95 5.27 -3.06
CA ALA A 49 -3.32 5.53 -3.47
C ALA A 49 -3.66 4.61 -4.63
N ASP A 50 -4.73 3.84 -4.53
CA ASP A 50 -5.11 2.89 -5.57
C ASP A 50 -6.61 2.59 -5.58
N ILE A 51 -7.07 1.97 -6.66
CA ILE A 51 -8.40 1.40 -6.77
C ILE A 51 -8.37 0.03 -6.10
N LEU A 52 -9.23 -0.16 -5.10
CA LEU A 52 -9.42 -1.44 -4.44
C LEU A 52 -10.28 -2.36 -5.32
N ALA A 53 -9.67 -2.90 -6.38
CA ALA A 53 -10.33 -3.78 -7.34
C ALA A 53 -10.79 -5.10 -6.70
N PRO A 54 -11.84 -5.76 -7.25
CA PRO A 54 -12.14 -7.14 -6.90
C PRO A 54 -10.98 -8.09 -7.21
N ASP A 55 -10.92 -9.20 -6.47
CA ASP A 55 -9.97 -10.31 -6.65
C ASP A 55 -8.50 -9.90 -6.58
N SER A 56 -8.19 -8.83 -5.85
CA SER A 56 -6.82 -8.37 -5.60
C SER A 56 -6.48 -8.47 -4.11
N GLN A 57 -5.24 -8.11 -3.77
CA GLN A 57 -4.81 -7.95 -2.39
C GLN A 57 -4.13 -6.60 -2.22
N VAL A 58 -4.08 -6.11 -0.99
CA VAL A 58 -3.29 -4.92 -0.63
C VAL A 58 -1.94 -5.38 -0.11
N LEU A 59 -0.88 -5.10 -0.87
CA LEU A 59 0.50 -5.26 -0.46
C LEU A 59 0.91 -4.06 0.39
N THR A 60 1.63 -4.29 1.48
CA THR A 60 2.22 -3.22 2.30
C THR A 60 3.64 -3.61 2.66
N VAL A 61 4.60 -2.72 2.40
CA VAL A 61 6.03 -2.95 2.65
C VAL A 61 6.63 -1.81 3.47
N SER A 62 7.47 -2.16 4.45
CA SER A 62 8.17 -1.24 5.33
C SER A 62 9.63 -1.04 4.94
N GLU A 63 10.26 0.02 5.46
CA GLU A 63 11.63 0.41 5.12
C GLU A 63 12.68 -0.66 5.50
N GLU A 64 12.39 -1.47 6.53
CA GLU A 64 13.25 -2.58 6.94
C GLU A 64 12.97 -3.87 6.15
N GLY A 65 12.29 -3.82 5.01
CA GLY A 65 12.04 -4.99 4.16
C GLY A 65 11.05 -6.00 4.73
N PHE A 66 10.16 -5.59 5.64
CA PHE A 66 9.01 -6.39 6.04
C PHE A 66 7.81 -6.09 5.15
N GLY A 67 6.98 -7.09 4.91
CA GLY A 67 5.72 -6.86 4.25
C GLY A 67 4.72 -7.99 4.40
N LYS A 68 3.52 -7.72 3.90
CA LYS A 68 2.39 -8.64 3.94
C LYS A 68 1.38 -8.26 2.88
N ARG A 69 0.49 -9.21 2.63
CA ARG A 69 -0.73 -8.98 1.85
C ARG A 69 -1.96 -9.13 2.73
N ASN A 70 -3.01 -8.40 2.42
CA ASN A 70 -4.34 -8.60 2.97
C ASN A 70 -5.35 -8.61 1.83
N ASN A 71 -6.33 -9.50 1.88
CA ASN A 71 -7.45 -9.47 0.92
C ASN A 71 -8.20 -8.14 1.05
N VAL A 72 -8.79 -7.68 -0.06
CA VAL A 72 -9.54 -6.41 -0.12
C VAL A 72 -10.67 -6.33 0.91
N ASP A 73 -11.30 -7.45 1.27
CA ASP A 73 -12.37 -7.52 2.27
C ASP A 73 -11.94 -7.06 3.68
N ALA A 74 -10.63 -7.03 3.95
CA ALA A 74 -10.09 -6.48 5.18
C ALA A 74 -10.30 -4.95 5.29
N TYR A 75 -10.62 -4.26 4.18
CA TYR A 75 -10.73 -2.81 4.07
C TYR A 75 -12.17 -2.38 3.78
N LYS A 76 -12.99 -2.37 4.84
CA LYS A 76 -14.36 -1.83 4.78
C LYS A 76 -14.36 -0.35 4.39
N VAL A 77 -15.36 0.02 3.57
CA VAL A 77 -15.65 1.40 3.20
C VAL A 77 -15.94 2.23 4.45
N GLN A 78 -15.37 3.42 4.49
CA GLN A 78 -15.48 4.43 5.55
C GLN A 78 -15.79 5.78 4.91
N PHE A 79 -16.24 6.75 5.71
CA PHE A 79 -16.43 8.12 5.26
C PHE A 79 -15.10 8.75 4.81
N ARG A 80 -15.07 9.30 3.59
CA ARG A 80 -13.92 10.04 3.07
C ARG A 80 -13.49 11.17 4.01
N GLY A 81 -12.19 11.35 4.18
CA GLY A 81 -11.60 12.38 5.03
C GLY A 81 -11.48 11.98 6.51
N GLY A 82 -11.89 10.76 6.88
CA GLY A 82 -11.63 10.19 8.21
C GLY A 82 -10.13 9.90 8.46
N LYS A 83 -9.80 9.50 9.68
CA LYS A 83 -8.42 9.12 10.08
C LYS A 83 -7.97 7.76 9.51
N GLY A 84 -8.90 6.99 8.96
CA GLY A 84 -8.66 5.60 8.58
C GLY A 84 -8.44 4.70 9.79
N VAL A 85 -7.82 3.56 9.51
CA VAL A 85 -7.69 2.41 10.41
C VAL A 85 -6.29 1.81 10.26
N LYS A 86 -5.82 1.08 11.28
CA LYS A 86 -4.48 0.48 11.26
C LYS A 86 -4.33 -0.52 10.11
N ASN A 87 -3.42 -0.20 9.20
CA ASN A 87 -3.05 -1.00 8.04
C ASN A 87 -1.85 -1.90 8.31
N PHE A 88 -0.92 -1.45 9.15
CA PHE A 88 0.31 -2.17 9.46
C PHE A 88 0.75 -1.87 10.89
N LYS A 89 1.25 -2.89 11.59
CA LYS A 89 1.81 -2.70 12.93
C LYS A 89 3.29 -2.34 12.82
N ILE A 90 3.58 -1.04 12.88
CA ILE A 90 4.94 -0.52 12.92
C ILE A 90 5.57 -0.88 14.27
N THR A 91 6.82 -1.35 14.21
CA THR A 91 7.70 -1.59 15.35
C THR A 91 9.10 -1.07 15.00
N GLU A 92 9.98 -0.99 15.99
CA GLU A 92 11.38 -0.63 15.76
C GLU A 92 12.06 -1.54 14.72
N LYS A 93 11.69 -2.82 14.67
CA LYS A 93 12.25 -3.80 13.72
C LYS A 93 11.75 -3.65 12.29
N THR A 94 10.59 -3.03 12.09
CA THR A 94 9.98 -2.90 10.76
C THR A 94 10.23 -1.53 10.16
N GLY A 95 10.39 -0.51 10.99
CA GLY A 95 10.37 0.87 10.55
C GLY A 95 9.02 1.28 9.95
N VAL A 96 8.99 2.45 9.33
CA VAL A 96 7.79 3.03 8.69
C VAL A 96 7.47 2.39 7.34
N ILE A 97 6.29 2.68 6.80
CA ILE A 97 5.83 2.13 5.53
C ILE A 97 6.41 2.93 4.36
N VAL A 98 6.93 2.22 3.36
CA VAL A 98 7.51 2.80 2.14
C VAL A 98 6.48 2.81 1.02
N GLY A 99 5.69 1.75 0.88
CA GLY A 99 4.69 1.66 -0.17
C GLY A 99 3.52 0.73 0.15
N VAL A 100 2.40 1.02 -0.49
CA VAL A 100 1.17 0.22 -0.47
C VAL A 100 0.59 0.21 -1.87
N GLU A 101 0.38 -0.98 -2.40
CA GLU A 101 -0.15 -1.20 -3.75
C GLU A 101 -1.26 -2.24 -3.74
N VAL A 102 -2.21 -2.11 -4.67
CA VAL A 102 -3.20 -3.16 -4.92
C VAL A 102 -2.64 -4.10 -5.98
N VAL A 103 -2.42 -5.34 -5.58
CA VAL A 103 -1.67 -6.34 -6.35
C VAL A 103 -2.50 -7.57 -6.65
N ARG A 104 -2.06 -8.34 -7.63
CA ARG A 104 -2.57 -9.67 -7.96
C ARG A 104 -1.44 -10.69 -7.83
N ASP A 105 -1.83 -11.95 -7.69
CA ASP A 105 -0.89 -13.07 -7.53
C ASP A 105 0.05 -13.23 -8.75
N THR A 106 -0.37 -12.78 -9.93
CA THR A 106 0.42 -12.84 -11.18
C THR A 106 1.47 -11.73 -11.32
N GLN A 107 1.71 -10.95 -10.28
CA GLN A 107 2.68 -9.86 -10.28
C GLN A 107 3.93 -10.22 -9.47
N GLU A 108 4.99 -9.47 -9.71
CA GLU A 108 6.22 -9.49 -8.94
C GLU A 108 6.44 -8.13 -8.32
N LEU A 109 7.01 -8.14 -7.13
CA LEU A 109 7.47 -6.97 -6.41
C LEU A 109 8.91 -6.67 -6.81
N ILE A 110 9.16 -5.42 -7.17
CA ILE A 110 10.49 -4.84 -7.29
C ILE A 110 10.72 -3.95 -6.08
N LEU A 111 11.78 -4.24 -5.30
CA LEU A 111 12.26 -3.39 -4.22
C LEU A 111 13.57 -2.73 -4.65
N ILE A 112 13.69 -1.44 -4.36
CA ILE A 112 14.91 -0.67 -4.59
C ILE A 112 15.38 -0.15 -3.23
N THR A 113 16.61 -0.48 -2.87
CA THR A 113 17.21 -0.03 -1.61
C THR A 113 17.89 1.33 -1.75
N SER A 114 18.20 1.98 -0.63
CA SER A 114 18.90 3.26 -0.60
C SER A 114 20.31 3.17 -1.21
N ASN A 115 20.92 1.98 -1.13
CA ASN A 115 22.21 1.69 -1.76
C ASN A 115 22.11 1.31 -3.24
N GLY A 116 20.91 1.36 -3.83
CA GLY A 116 20.69 1.07 -5.25
C GLY A 116 20.59 -0.41 -5.60
N ILE A 117 20.41 -1.29 -4.61
CA ILE A 117 20.19 -2.72 -4.85
C ILE A 117 18.75 -2.93 -5.31
N VAL A 118 18.58 -3.63 -6.42
CA VAL A 118 17.27 -4.00 -6.98
C VAL A 118 16.97 -5.46 -6.69
N ILE A 119 15.82 -5.74 -6.09
CA ILE A 119 15.45 -7.04 -5.58
C ILE A 119 14.06 -7.39 -6.11
N ARG A 120 13.96 -8.53 -6.80
CA ARG A 120 12.70 -9.02 -7.38
C ARG A 120 12.16 -10.17 -6.53
N THR A 121 10.86 -10.16 -6.27
CA THR A 121 10.21 -11.18 -5.43
C THR A 121 8.82 -11.48 -5.95
N ASP A 122 8.49 -12.76 -6.12
CA ASP A 122 7.14 -13.18 -6.48
C ASP A 122 6.15 -12.79 -5.39
N ILE A 123 5.05 -12.11 -5.77
CA ILE A 123 4.06 -11.63 -4.80
C ILE A 123 3.42 -12.80 -4.04
N GLU A 124 3.24 -13.94 -4.70
CA GLU A 124 2.69 -15.15 -4.08
C GLU A 124 3.50 -15.62 -2.87
N SER A 125 4.83 -15.42 -2.88
CA SER A 125 5.71 -15.81 -1.76
C SER A 125 5.48 -14.96 -0.50
N ILE A 126 4.90 -13.77 -0.64
CA ILE A 126 4.62 -12.86 0.47
C ILE A 126 3.31 -13.30 1.14
N GLY A 127 3.35 -13.64 2.42
CA GLY A 127 2.18 -14.22 3.09
C GLY A 127 0.96 -13.29 3.17
N ILE A 128 -0.22 -13.84 2.86
CA ILE A 128 -1.52 -13.21 3.16
C ILE A 128 -1.80 -13.34 4.65
N LYS A 129 -2.14 -12.22 5.32
CA LYS A 129 -2.50 -12.21 6.74
C LYS A 129 -4.01 -11.99 6.90
N LYS A 130 -4.62 -12.66 7.89
CA LYS A 130 -6.05 -12.46 8.23
C LYS A 130 -6.33 -11.04 8.74
N GLY A 131 -5.40 -10.46 9.49
CA GLY A 131 -5.53 -9.15 10.13
C GLY A 131 -4.63 -8.09 9.51
N ARG A 132 -5.15 -6.86 9.40
CA ARG A 132 -4.37 -5.71 8.95
C ARG A 132 -3.37 -5.24 9.99
N ASN A 133 -3.74 -5.19 11.26
CA ASN A 133 -2.87 -4.73 12.35
C ASN A 133 -1.80 -5.78 12.76
N THR A 134 -0.98 -6.19 11.79
CA THR A 134 0.15 -7.11 11.94
C THR A 134 1.36 -6.54 11.18
N SER A 135 2.55 -7.03 11.46
CA SER A 135 3.80 -6.55 10.83
C SER A 135 4.23 -7.37 9.61
N GLY A 136 3.52 -8.44 9.28
CA GLY A 136 3.90 -9.30 8.15
C GLY A 136 5.13 -10.15 8.42
N VAL A 137 5.88 -10.44 7.37
CA VAL A 137 7.11 -11.25 7.37
C VAL A 137 8.26 -10.49 6.73
N LYS A 138 9.49 -10.87 7.01
CA LYS A 138 10.67 -10.32 6.32
C LYS A 138 10.65 -10.83 4.87
N ILE A 139 10.48 -9.92 3.91
CA ILE A 139 10.51 -10.26 2.48
C ILE A 139 11.97 -10.42 2.04
N GLN A 140 12.81 -9.50 2.50
CA GLN A 140 14.21 -9.45 2.11
C GLN A 140 15.10 -9.10 3.30
N LYS A 141 16.23 -9.80 3.43
CA LYS A 141 17.29 -9.39 4.35
C LYS A 141 18.11 -8.28 3.68
N LEU A 142 18.16 -7.12 4.32
CA LEU A 142 18.95 -5.97 3.89
C LEU A 142 20.34 -6.01 4.51
N GLU A 143 21.28 -5.33 3.89
CA GLU A 143 22.60 -5.08 4.46
C GLU A 143 22.51 -4.12 5.65
N GLU A 144 23.57 -4.06 6.45
CA GLU A 144 23.62 -3.15 7.58
C GLU A 144 23.54 -1.70 7.10
N ASN A 145 22.68 -0.90 7.76
CA ASN A 145 22.37 0.49 7.39
C ASN A 145 21.72 0.69 6.01
N ASP A 146 21.31 -0.37 5.32
CA ASP A 146 20.51 -0.26 4.11
C ASP A 146 19.00 -0.34 4.41
N LYS A 147 18.19 0.31 3.58
CA LYS A 147 16.74 0.41 3.72
C LYS A 147 16.06 0.36 2.37
N VAL A 148 14.86 -0.21 2.32
CA VAL A 148 13.98 -0.07 1.15
C VAL A 148 13.66 1.41 0.98
N ALA A 149 13.99 1.96 -0.19
CA ALA A 149 13.75 3.36 -0.55
C ALA A 149 12.52 3.51 -1.45
N ALA A 150 12.28 2.53 -2.33
CA ALA A 150 11.15 2.50 -3.22
C ALA A 150 10.70 1.07 -3.52
N LEU A 151 9.47 0.94 -4.00
CA LEU A 151 8.94 -0.29 -4.55
C LEU A 151 8.08 -0.01 -5.76
N ASP A 152 7.90 -1.03 -6.60
CA ASP A 152 6.92 -1.04 -7.69
C ASP A 152 6.50 -2.50 -7.94
N THR A 153 5.41 -2.70 -8.67
CA THR A 153 4.99 -4.04 -9.11
C THR A 153 4.90 -4.14 -10.61
N ILE A 154 5.39 -5.27 -11.12
CA ILE A 154 5.35 -5.59 -12.54
C ILE A 154 4.53 -6.85 -12.74
N SER A 155 3.82 -6.96 -13.85
CA SER A 155 3.23 -8.24 -14.24
C SER A 155 4.36 -9.23 -14.53
N ALA A 156 4.33 -10.40 -13.89
CA ALA A 156 5.19 -11.50 -14.28
C ALA A 156 4.87 -11.83 -15.75
N HIS A 157 5.88 -11.84 -16.62
CA HIS A 157 5.71 -11.80 -18.06
C HIS A 157 4.68 -12.79 -18.62
N GLY A 158 3.74 -12.28 -19.43
CA GLY A 158 2.85 -13.13 -20.23
C GLY A 158 1.56 -12.51 -20.78
N GLN A 159 1.48 -11.22 -21.12
CA GLN A 159 0.48 -10.76 -22.12
C GLN A 159 1.09 -9.68 -23.03
N ARG A 160 1.23 -10.05 -24.32
CA ARG A 160 1.19 -9.13 -25.45
C ARG A 160 -0.25 -8.79 -25.75
#